data_AF-A0A1T4LV05-F1
#
_entry.id   AF-A0A1T4LV05-F1
#
_cell.length_a   1.000
_cell.length_b   1.000
_cell.length_c   1.000
_cell.angle_alpha   90.00
_cell.angle_beta   90.00
_cell.angle_gamma   90.00
#
_symmetry.space_group_name_H-M   'P 1'
#
loop_
_entity.id
_entity.type
_entity.pdbx_description
1 polymer ?
#
loop_
_entity_poly.entity_id
_entity_poly.type
_entity_poly.pdbx_seq_one_letter_code
_entity_poly.pdbx_strand_id
1 'polypeptide(L)'
;MVMPSVAEVKLVLADNIIKLEKSIGRKNTYLQELEDDRKTLEAVIYDRDNGVSFPLNSAYSSYAAWIDQLQKEVTAGENSILRIEREKAELVAAKYYIENAAETPKP
;
A
#
# COMPACT_ATOMS: atom_id res chain seq x y z
N MET A 1 23.54 15.68 -20.19
CA MET A 1 22.16 15.65 -19.62
C MET A 1 21.87 17.05 -19.11
N VAL A 2 20.78 17.68 -19.54
CA VAL A 2 20.37 19.00 -19.02
C VAL A 2 19.55 18.74 -17.75
N MET A 3 19.92 19.39 -16.64
CA MET A 3 19.18 19.30 -15.38
C MET A 3 17.92 20.17 -15.47
N PRO A 4 16.78 19.73 -14.92
CA PRO A 4 15.57 20.55 -14.89
C PRO A 4 15.78 21.79 -14.00
N SER A 5 15.12 22.88 -14.38
CA SER A 5 15.02 24.09 -13.57
C SER A 5 14.21 23.84 -12.28
N VAL A 6 14.37 24.70 -11.29
CA VAL A 6 13.59 24.64 -10.04
C VAL A 6 12.09 24.71 -10.33
N ALA A 7 11.67 25.53 -11.30
CA ALA A 7 10.27 25.63 -11.71
C ALA A 7 9.74 24.31 -12.29
N GLU A 8 10.50 23.66 -13.18
CA GLU A 8 10.13 22.35 -13.75
C GLU A 8 10.04 21.26 -12.66
N VAL A 9 10.99 21.25 -11.71
CA VAL A 9 10.95 20.30 -10.58
C VAL A 9 9.73 20.55 -9.69
N LYS A 10 9.41 21.80 -9.36
CA LYS A 10 8.23 22.14 -8.53
C LYS A 10 6.92 21.71 -9.19
N LEU A 11 6.80 21.84 -10.52
CA LEU A 11 5.61 21.37 -11.27
C LEU A 11 5.44 19.85 -11.18
N VAL A 12 6.52 19.09 -11.36
CA VAL A 12 6.47 17.62 -11.24
C VAL A 12 6.14 17.19 -9.81
N LEU A 13 6.72 17.84 -8.81
CA LEU A 13 6.45 17.54 -7.40
C LEU A 13 5.01 17.87 -7.00
N ALA A 14 4.41 18.93 -7.55
CA ALA A 14 3.01 19.26 -7.27
C ALA A 14 2.04 18.15 -7.72
N ASP A 15 2.24 17.59 -8.92
CA ASP A 15 1.46 16.43 -9.40
C ASP A 15 1.73 15.18 -8.54
N ASN A 16 3.00 14.96 -8.15
CA ASN A 16 3.36 13.84 -7.29
C ASN A 16 2.70 13.94 -5.90
N ILE A 17 2.65 15.12 -5.30
CA ILE A 17 1.98 15.36 -4.00
C ILE A 17 0.52 14.92 -4.06
N ILE A 18 -0.21 15.28 -5.12
CA ILE A 18 -1.63 14.89 -5.28
C ILE A 18 -1.77 13.37 -5.34
N LYS A 19 -0.85 12.68 -6.03
CA LYS A 19 -0.85 11.21 -6.12
C LYS A 19 -0.54 10.56 -4.78
N LEU A 20 0.46 11.07 -4.06
CA LEU A 20 0.85 10.60 -2.73
C LEU A 20 -0.30 10.77 -1.74
N GLU A 21 -0.95 11.94 -1.68
CA GLU A 21 -2.08 12.20 -0.78
C GLU A 21 -3.25 11.25 -1.03
N LYS A 22 -3.60 11.00 -2.31
CA LYS A 22 -4.62 10.01 -2.68
C LYS A 22 -4.24 8.60 -2.24
N SER A 23 -2.98 8.21 -2.42
CA SER A 23 -2.50 6.89 -2.04
C SER A 23 -2.52 6.69 -0.52
N ILE A 24 -1.99 7.66 0.23
CA ILE A 24 -1.97 7.67 1.70
C ILE A 24 -3.39 7.66 2.28
N GLY A 25 -4.34 8.35 1.64
CA GLY A 25 -5.74 8.37 2.05
C GLY A 25 -6.42 6.98 2.04
N ARG A 26 -5.87 6.01 1.30
CA ARG A 26 -6.37 4.62 1.26
C ARG A 26 -5.83 3.73 2.40
N LYS A 27 -4.96 4.25 3.28
CA LYS A 27 -4.33 3.47 4.34
C LYS A 27 -5.34 2.72 5.22
N ASN A 28 -6.42 3.40 5.62
CA ASN A 28 -7.41 2.80 6.51
C ASN A 28 -8.16 1.64 5.85
N THR A 29 -8.42 1.72 4.55
CA THR A 29 -9.01 0.62 3.77
C THR A 29 -8.09 -0.59 3.77
N TYR A 30 -6.80 -0.41 3.48
CA TYR A 30 -5.83 -1.53 3.51
C TYR A 30 -5.65 -2.12 4.92
N LEU A 31 -5.74 -1.31 5.98
CA LEU A 31 -5.69 -1.82 7.35
C LEU A 31 -6.91 -2.69 7.67
N GLN A 32 -8.09 -2.26 7.23
CA GLN A 32 -9.32 -3.01 7.43
C GLN A 32 -9.31 -4.33 6.64
N GLU A 33 -8.96 -4.28 5.36
CA GLU A 33 -8.81 -5.47 4.50
C GLU A 33 -7.82 -6.47 5.11
N LEU A 34 -6.65 -6.01 5.57
CA LEU A 34 -5.65 -6.84 6.22
C LEU A 34 -6.16 -7.49 7.52
N GLU A 35 -6.96 -6.77 8.31
CA GLU A 35 -7.57 -7.31 9.53
C GLU A 35 -8.60 -8.39 9.20
N ASP A 36 -9.44 -8.15 8.19
CA ASP A 36 -10.47 -9.09 7.73
C ASP A 36 -9.85 -10.36 7.10
N ASP A 37 -8.80 -10.21 6.30
CA ASP A 37 -8.05 -11.33 5.71
C ASP A 37 -7.40 -12.19 6.80
N ARG A 38 -6.82 -11.57 7.84
CA ARG A 38 -6.22 -12.29 8.98
C ARG A 38 -7.27 -13.06 9.77
N LYS A 39 -8.41 -12.44 10.08
CA LYS A 39 -9.52 -13.13 10.77
C LYS A 39 -10.03 -14.31 9.96
N THR A 40 -10.15 -14.13 8.65
CA THR A 40 -10.58 -15.20 7.74
C THR A 40 -9.56 -16.33 7.71
N LEU A 41 -8.27 -16.01 7.63
CA LEU A 41 -7.18 -16.99 7.67
C LEU A 41 -7.19 -17.80 8.97
N GLU A 42 -7.34 -17.14 10.11
CA GLU A 42 -7.45 -17.81 11.43
C GLU A 42 -8.65 -18.76 11.47
N ALA A 43 -9.82 -18.34 11.00
CA ALA A 43 -11.01 -19.17 10.97
C ALA A 43 -10.86 -20.39 10.05
N VAL A 44 -10.31 -20.20 8.85
CA VAL A 44 -10.09 -21.27 7.87
C VAL A 44 -9.06 -22.29 8.38
N ILE A 45 -8.01 -21.84 9.07
CA ILE A 45 -7.04 -22.70 9.74
C ILE A 45 -7.71 -23.49 10.88
N TYR A 46 -8.51 -22.82 11.71
CA TYR A 46 -9.24 -23.46 12.80
C TYR A 46 -10.15 -24.58 12.29
N ASP A 47 -10.95 -24.31 11.26
CA ASP A 47 -11.85 -25.30 10.66
C ASP A 47 -11.10 -26.52 10.14
N ARG A 48 -9.99 -26.30 9.41
CA ARG A 48 -9.10 -27.36 8.92
C ARG A 48 -8.59 -28.22 10.07
N ASP A 49 -8.08 -27.59 11.13
CA ASP A 49 -7.42 -28.28 12.25
C ASP A 49 -8.41 -29.03 13.15
N ASN A 50 -9.69 -28.62 13.16
CA ASN A 50 -10.77 -29.30 13.86
C ASN A 50 -11.50 -30.33 12.97
N GLY A 51 -11.02 -30.58 11.75
CA GLY A 51 -11.60 -31.58 10.85
C GLY A 51 -12.99 -31.21 10.33
N VAL A 52 -13.31 -29.91 10.29
CA VAL A 52 -14.54 -29.43 9.66
C VAL A 52 -14.49 -29.76 8.16
N SER A 53 -15.60 -30.26 7.63
CA SER A 53 -15.71 -30.57 6.21
C SER A 53 -15.53 -29.31 5.36
N PHE A 54 -14.71 -29.42 4.32
CA PHE A 54 -14.48 -28.30 3.42
C PHE A 54 -15.80 -27.82 2.76
N PRO A 55 -16.06 -26.50 2.69
CA PRO A 55 -17.33 -25.99 2.21
C PRO A 55 -17.63 -26.37 0.75
N LEU A 56 -18.80 -26.96 0.50
CA LEU A 56 -19.23 -27.40 -0.83
C LEU A 56 -19.34 -26.25 -1.86
N ASN A 57 -19.60 -25.03 -1.40
CA ASN A 57 -19.74 -23.84 -2.24
C ASN A 57 -18.50 -22.94 -2.19
N SER A 58 -17.35 -23.45 -1.76
CA SER A 58 -16.11 -22.68 -1.74
C SER A 58 -15.65 -22.37 -3.17
N ALA A 59 -15.10 -21.16 -3.37
CA ALA A 59 -14.41 -20.80 -4.60
C ALA A 59 -13.04 -21.51 -4.74
N TYR A 60 -12.57 -22.15 -3.67
CA TYR A 60 -11.30 -22.85 -3.61
C TYR A 60 -11.49 -24.36 -3.68
N SER A 61 -10.48 -25.09 -4.15
CA SER A 61 -10.52 -26.55 -4.27
C SER A 61 -10.21 -27.29 -2.97
N SER A 62 -9.62 -26.61 -1.97
CA SER A 62 -9.25 -27.20 -0.68
C SER A 62 -8.92 -26.12 0.35
N TYR A 63 -8.86 -26.49 1.64
CA TYR A 63 -8.34 -25.62 2.70
C TYR A 63 -6.94 -25.12 2.38
N ALA A 64 -6.06 -25.97 1.82
CA ALA A 64 -4.70 -25.58 1.48
C ALA A 64 -4.67 -24.48 0.41
N ALA A 65 -5.50 -24.60 -0.65
CA ALA A 65 -5.60 -23.59 -1.68
C ALA A 65 -6.15 -22.26 -1.15
N TRP A 66 -7.15 -22.31 -0.27
CA TRP A 66 -7.72 -21.11 0.35
C TRP A 66 -6.70 -20.41 1.27
N ILE A 67 -6.02 -21.18 2.12
CA ILE A 67 -5.01 -20.65 3.03
C ILE A 67 -3.85 -20.01 2.27
N ASP A 68 -3.35 -20.64 1.20
CA ASP A 68 -2.30 -20.08 0.35
C ASP A 68 -2.72 -18.74 -0.27
N GLN A 69 -3.96 -18.63 -0.73
CA GLN A 69 -4.48 -17.37 -1.27
C GLN A 69 -4.58 -16.28 -0.19
N LEU A 70 -5.16 -16.59 0.98
CA LEU A 70 -5.25 -15.63 2.09
C LEU A 70 -3.87 -15.17 2.57
N GLN A 71 -2.88 -16.06 2.60
CA GLN A 71 -1.50 -15.68 2.94
C GLN A 71 -0.90 -14.70 1.94
N LYS A 72 -1.19 -14.86 0.64
CA LYS A 72 -0.78 -13.91 -0.40
C LYS A 72 -1.48 -12.56 -0.22
N GLU A 73 -2.76 -12.56 0.10
CA GLU A 73 -3.57 -11.34 0.35
C GLU A 73 -3.04 -10.58 1.58
N VAL A 74 -2.80 -11.28 2.69
CA VAL A 74 -2.16 -10.70 3.89
C VAL A 74 -0.80 -10.08 3.56
N THR A 75 0.05 -10.80 2.82
CA THR A 75 1.37 -10.30 2.41
C THR A 75 1.26 -9.06 1.50
N ALA A 76 0.28 -9.04 0.58
CA ALA A 76 0.03 -7.90 -0.30
C ALA A 76 -0.47 -6.67 0.48
N GLY A 77 -1.35 -6.88 1.47
CA GLY A 77 -1.82 -5.84 2.39
C GLY A 77 -0.68 -5.23 3.19
N GLU A 78 0.17 -6.06 3.81
CA GLU A 78 1.36 -5.61 4.56
C GLU A 78 2.31 -4.78 3.69
N ASN A 79 2.60 -5.25 2.47
CA ASN A 79 3.43 -4.53 1.52
C ASN A 79 2.82 -3.17 1.11
N SER A 80 1.49 -3.10 0.99
CA SER A 80 0.79 -1.84 0.70
C SER A 80 0.90 -0.85 1.85
N ILE A 81 0.79 -1.30 3.09
CA ILE A 81 1.00 -0.45 4.27
C ILE A 81 2.44 0.05 4.35
N LEU A 82 3.44 -0.82 4.14
CA LEU A 82 4.86 -0.43 4.12
C LEU A 82 5.17 0.59 3.02
N ARG A 83 4.59 0.40 1.82
CA ARG A 83 4.69 1.38 0.73
C ARG A 83 4.11 2.73 1.15
N ILE A 84 2.93 2.75 1.78
CA ILE A 84 2.31 4.00 2.23
C ILE A 84 3.17 4.73 3.28
N GLU A 85 3.85 4.02 4.18
CA GLU A 85 4.77 4.69 5.12
C GLU A 85 5.96 5.34 4.42
N ARG A 86 6.47 4.75 3.33
CA ARG A 86 7.48 5.41 2.48
C ARG A 86 6.91 6.62 1.76
N GLU A 87 5.71 6.50 1.20
CA GLU A 87 5.02 7.60 0.50
C GLU A 87 4.77 8.80 1.42
N LYS A 88 4.51 8.59 2.71
CA LYS A 88 4.43 9.69 3.70
C LYS A 88 5.75 10.43 3.85
N ALA A 89 6.88 9.72 3.89
CA ALA A 89 8.20 10.35 3.96
C ALA A 89 8.50 11.13 2.66
N GLU A 90 8.16 10.56 1.50
CA GLU A 90 8.29 11.23 0.20
C GLU A 90 7.42 12.49 0.11
N LEU A 91 6.20 12.45 0.66
CA LEU A 91 5.30 13.60 0.72
C LEU A 91 5.92 14.75 1.52
N VAL A 92 6.50 14.43 2.68
CA VAL A 92 7.20 15.43 3.52
C VAL A 92 8.38 16.04 2.76
N ALA A 93 9.20 15.21 2.11
CA ALA A 93 10.34 15.68 1.34
C ALA A 93 9.93 16.56 0.16
N ALA A 94 8.88 16.17 -0.58
CA ALA A 94 8.36 16.93 -1.70
C ALA A 94 7.81 18.31 -1.27
N LYS A 95 7.03 18.35 -0.18
CA LYS A 95 6.51 19.60 0.38
C LYS A 95 7.64 20.52 0.84
N TYR A 96 8.61 19.97 1.57
CA TYR A 96 9.80 20.72 1.99
C TYR A 96 10.57 21.32 0.80
N TYR A 97 10.78 20.56 -0.27
CA TYR A 97 11.46 21.05 -1.46
C TYR A 97 10.71 22.21 -2.11
N ILE A 98 9.38 22.11 -2.29
CA ILE A 98 8.59 23.18 -2.90
C ILE A 98 8.70 24.49 -2.10
N GLU A 99 8.65 24.39 -0.77
CA GLU A 99 8.72 25.52 0.16
C GLU A 99 10.12 26.17 0.21
N ASN A 100 11.19 25.37 0.13
CA ASN A 100 12.54 25.83 0.47
C ASN A 100 13.49 25.93 -0.74
N ALA A 101 13.15 25.35 -1.89
CA ALA A 101 14.00 25.45 -3.07
C ALA A 101 14.03 26.89 -3.61
N ALA A 102 15.19 27.53 -3.45
CA ALA A 102 15.51 28.80 -4.06
C ALA A 102 15.88 28.60 -5.54
N GLU A 103 15.43 29.51 -6.40
CA GLU A 103 15.99 29.61 -7.75
C GLU A 103 17.46 29.99 -7.61
N THR A 104 18.35 29.20 -8.20
CA THR A 104 19.73 29.65 -8.37
C THR A 104 19.69 30.94 -9.20
N PRO A 105 20.30 32.05 -8.75
CA PRO A 105 20.37 33.23 -9.58
C PRO A 105 21.05 32.84 -10.89
N LYS A 106 20.41 33.18 -12.01
CA LYS A 106 21.01 33.02 -13.33
C LYS A 106 22.31 33.85 -13.34
N PRO A 107 23.46 33.27 -13.75
CA PRO A 107 24.72 34.00 -13.80
C PRO A 107 24.65 35.21 -14.74
#